data_AF-A0A0Q3KB27-F1
#
_entry.id   AF-A0A0Q3KB27-F1
#
_cell.length_a   1.000
_cell.length_b   1.000
_cell.length_c   1.000
_cell.angle_alpha   90.00
_cell.angle_beta   90.00
_cell.angle_gamma   90.00
#
_symmetry.space_group_name_H-M   'P 1'
#
loop_
_entity.id
_entity.type
_entity.pdbx_description
1 polymer ?
#
loop_
_entity_poly.entity_id
_entity_poly.type
_entity_poly.pdbx_seq_one_letter_code
_entity_poly.pdbx_strand_id
1 'polypeptide(L)'
;MQVYEGFPIATNKVTEEERGGVPHHLLGVLHPDADFTAEDFRREAQKAISGVLSAGRVPVVAGGSNTYIVALVEGEGGAFRKAHDSLFLWLDAAPSMLEWYAGLRVGEMMRRGLVIEARNAFRGADADYTRGVRRAIGLPELHAYLQAERDMGGPLSVPSAMLQRAASEIKASTFALIRSQTTKIRRLSGRDGWDVRRIDVTPVFSATAQGVGVRDTWDNFVWGPCQDLLRVFLGPVAVGTVPGTTAAAAAVSAAPAADDAAGTEVLKFHLPAVTAAFSPSLPVVEEEKNYKQEKAVNAAFSPALPVAEEKFNNNDNKAADVEMLENEPSGGAANGDGGNASVDGADVPAPAAAEAASATKL
;
A
#
# COMPACT_ATOMS: atom_id res chain seq x y z
N MET A 1 -7.88 6.07 -1.14
CA MET A 1 -7.23 7.41 -1.05
C MET A 1 -6.60 7.85 -2.35
N GLN A 2 -5.76 7.06 -3.01
CA GLN A 2 -5.03 7.50 -4.21
C GLN A 2 -5.92 7.78 -5.44
N VAL A 3 -7.17 7.31 -5.45
CA VAL A 3 -8.16 7.62 -6.50
C VAL A 3 -8.51 9.11 -6.58
N TYR A 4 -8.35 9.86 -5.49
CA TYR A 4 -8.72 11.28 -5.43
C TYR A 4 -7.64 12.18 -6.01
N GLU A 5 -8.06 13.21 -6.73
CA GLU A 5 -7.23 14.30 -7.23
C GLU A 5 -6.56 15.06 -6.08
N GLY A 6 -5.44 15.72 -6.41
CA GLY A 6 -4.63 16.44 -5.44
C GLY A 6 -4.01 15.52 -4.40
N PHE A 7 -3.60 16.10 -3.28
CA PHE A 7 -3.06 15.38 -2.12
C PHE A 7 -1.91 14.37 -2.38
N PRO A 8 -0.92 14.67 -3.24
CA PRO A 8 0.10 13.70 -3.61
C PRO A 8 0.94 13.25 -2.41
N ILE A 9 1.15 14.11 -1.40
CA ILE A 9 1.96 13.79 -0.23
C ILE A 9 1.14 12.97 0.77
N ALA A 10 -0.03 13.44 1.22
CA ALA A 10 -0.84 12.74 2.22
C ALA A 10 -1.32 11.37 1.72
N THR A 11 -1.60 11.26 0.42
CA THR A 11 -2.00 9.97 -0.18
C THR A 11 -0.85 9.17 -0.77
N ASN A 12 0.38 9.68 -0.63
CA ASN A 12 1.63 9.02 -1.02
C ASN A 12 1.56 8.49 -2.47
N LYS A 13 1.15 9.36 -3.41
CA LYS A 13 1.05 9.03 -4.82
C LYS A 13 2.43 8.90 -5.44
N VAL A 14 2.55 7.96 -6.36
CA VAL A 14 3.72 7.82 -7.24
C VAL A 14 3.85 9.05 -8.14
N THR A 15 5.07 9.59 -8.25
CA THR A 15 5.35 10.75 -9.12
C THR A 15 5.42 10.34 -10.59
N GLU A 16 5.32 11.29 -11.53
CA GLU A 16 5.41 10.95 -12.96
C GLU A 16 6.77 10.35 -13.34
N GLU A 17 7.85 10.79 -12.67
CA GLU A 17 9.19 10.24 -12.85
C GLU A 17 9.25 8.78 -12.40
N GLU A 18 8.69 8.48 -11.22
CA GLU A 18 8.63 7.12 -10.68
C GLU A 18 7.73 6.18 -11.51
N ARG A 19 6.73 6.72 -12.23
CA ARG A 19 5.90 5.92 -13.14
C ARG A 19 6.67 5.41 -14.35
N GLY A 20 7.78 6.06 -14.73
CA GLY A 20 8.60 5.63 -15.87
C GLY A 20 7.82 5.52 -17.18
N GLY A 21 6.80 6.34 -17.38
CA GLY A 21 5.93 6.31 -18.57
C GLY A 21 4.87 5.21 -18.59
N VAL A 22 4.74 4.39 -17.54
CA VAL A 22 3.70 3.36 -17.46
C VAL A 22 2.33 4.00 -17.21
N PRO A 23 1.31 3.72 -18.05
CA PRO A 23 -0.04 4.25 -17.83
C PRO A 23 -0.62 3.78 -16.51
N HIS A 24 -1.14 4.71 -15.71
CA HIS A 24 -1.83 4.43 -14.46
C HIS A 24 -3.33 4.73 -14.62
N HIS A 25 -4.17 3.77 -14.22
CA HIS A 25 -5.61 3.92 -14.17
C HIS A 25 -6.07 4.13 -12.71
N LEU A 26 -7.17 4.87 -12.51
CA LEU A 26 -7.76 5.14 -11.18
C LEU A 26 -6.79 5.79 -10.17
N LEU A 27 -5.87 6.62 -10.66
CA LEU A 27 -4.94 7.39 -9.84
C LEU A 27 -5.21 8.88 -10.04
N GLY A 28 -5.75 9.53 -9.01
CA GLY A 28 -6.04 10.97 -9.05
C GLY A 28 -7.09 11.36 -10.09
N VAL A 29 -8.19 10.60 -10.19
CA VAL A 29 -9.25 10.80 -11.20
C VAL A 29 -10.59 11.25 -10.61
N LEU A 30 -10.70 11.31 -9.27
CA LEU A 30 -11.94 11.67 -8.58
C LEU A 30 -11.79 12.98 -7.82
N HIS A 31 -12.85 13.79 -7.83
CA HIS A 31 -12.90 15.01 -7.03
C HIS A 31 -12.64 14.70 -5.53
N PRO A 32 -11.87 15.54 -4.81
CA PRO A 32 -11.48 15.31 -3.40
C PRO A 32 -12.63 14.99 -2.44
N ASP A 33 -13.81 15.60 -2.65
CA ASP A 33 -14.99 15.42 -1.81
C ASP A 33 -15.96 14.33 -2.34
N ALA A 34 -15.61 13.63 -3.41
CA ALA A 34 -16.46 12.58 -3.98
C ALA A 34 -16.51 11.33 -3.08
N ASP A 35 -17.68 10.70 -3.01
CA ASP A 35 -17.79 9.37 -2.44
C ASP A 35 -17.28 8.34 -3.45
N PHE A 36 -16.61 7.31 -2.94
CA PHE A 36 -16.10 6.22 -3.76
C PHE A 36 -16.20 4.90 -3.01
N THR A 37 -17.12 4.05 -3.46
CA THR A 37 -17.44 2.78 -2.81
C THR A 37 -16.60 1.64 -3.36
N ALA A 38 -16.65 0.48 -2.70
CA ALA A 38 -16.01 -0.73 -3.22
C ALA A 38 -16.65 -1.22 -4.52
N GLU A 39 -17.94 -0.94 -4.70
CA GLU A 39 -18.68 -1.27 -5.92
C GLU A 39 -18.29 -0.34 -7.08
N ASP A 40 -18.08 0.95 -6.80
CA ASP A 40 -17.52 1.88 -7.79
C ASP A 40 -16.13 1.44 -8.23
N PHE A 41 -15.27 1.09 -7.26
CA PHE A 41 -13.96 0.55 -7.59
C PHE A 41 -14.04 -0.68 -8.47
N ARG A 42 -14.90 -1.65 -8.14
CA ARG A 42 -15.07 -2.88 -8.92
C ARG A 42 -15.42 -2.56 -10.37
N ARG A 43 -16.44 -1.73 -10.59
CA ARG A 43 -16.90 -1.34 -11.94
C ARG A 43 -15.79 -0.62 -12.73
N GLU A 44 -15.16 0.38 -12.14
CA GLU A 44 -14.13 1.17 -12.83
C GLU A 44 -12.84 0.36 -13.05
N ALA A 45 -12.46 -0.52 -12.12
CA ALA A 45 -11.31 -1.40 -12.26
C ALA A 45 -11.54 -2.45 -13.35
N GLN A 46 -12.73 -3.08 -13.41
CA GLN A 46 -13.08 -4.02 -14.48
C GLN A 46 -13.04 -3.36 -15.87
N LYS A 47 -13.51 -2.11 -15.98
CA LYS A 47 -13.41 -1.32 -17.21
C LYS A 47 -11.96 -1.07 -17.61
N ALA A 48 -11.11 -0.65 -16.67
CA ALA A 48 -9.69 -0.43 -16.93
C ALA A 48 -8.97 -1.73 -17.33
N ILE A 49 -9.22 -2.82 -16.61
CA ILE A 49 -8.68 -4.16 -16.89
C ILE A 49 -9.06 -4.62 -18.30
N SER A 50 -10.34 -4.48 -18.67
CA SER A 50 -10.82 -4.84 -20.01
C SER A 50 -10.11 -4.03 -21.10
N GLY A 51 -9.91 -2.72 -20.88
CA GLY A 51 -9.17 -1.86 -21.79
C GLY A 51 -7.71 -2.30 -21.97
N VAL A 52 -7.01 -2.58 -20.87
CA VAL A 52 -5.61 -3.04 -20.90
C VAL A 52 -5.48 -4.39 -21.61
N LEU A 53 -6.37 -5.34 -21.32
CA LEU A 53 -6.40 -6.65 -21.97
C LEU A 53 -6.69 -6.54 -23.47
N SER A 54 -7.64 -5.69 -23.86
CA SER A 54 -7.97 -5.47 -25.28
C SER A 54 -6.81 -4.86 -26.09
N ALA A 55 -5.89 -4.17 -25.42
CA ALA A 55 -4.67 -3.65 -26.01
C ALA A 55 -3.51 -4.68 -26.03
N GLY A 56 -3.76 -5.94 -25.68
CA GLY A 56 -2.76 -7.01 -25.66
C GLY A 56 -1.73 -6.86 -24.53
N ARG A 57 -2.08 -6.17 -23.44
CA ARG A 57 -1.20 -5.92 -22.30
C ARG A 57 -1.70 -6.61 -21.04
N VAL A 58 -0.80 -6.83 -20.08
CA VAL A 58 -1.12 -7.45 -18.79
C VAL A 58 -1.53 -6.37 -17.77
N PRO A 59 -2.76 -6.40 -17.23
CA PRO A 59 -3.18 -5.47 -16.19
C PRO A 59 -2.52 -5.80 -14.86
N VAL A 60 -2.01 -4.77 -14.17
CA VAL A 60 -1.47 -4.87 -12.81
C VAL A 60 -2.32 -4.00 -11.89
N VAL A 61 -2.99 -4.61 -10.92
CA VAL A 61 -3.73 -3.88 -9.89
C VAL A 61 -2.85 -3.76 -8.65
N ALA A 62 -2.52 -2.53 -8.28
CA ALA A 62 -1.67 -2.28 -7.13
C ALA A 62 -2.32 -1.31 -6.13
N GLY A 63 -2.28 -1.68 -4.85
CA GLY A 63 -2.78 -0.85 -3.77
C GLY A 63 -2.99 -1.62 -2.48
N GLY A 64 -3.13 -0.89 -1.36
CA GLY A 64 -3.30 -1.49 -0.02
C GLY A 64 -4.75 -1.65 0.46
N SER A 65 -5.75 -1.34 -0.39
CA SER A 65 -7.16 -1.41 0.01
C SER A 65 -7.71 -2.82 -0.21
N ASN A 66 -7.48 -3.72 0.75
CA ASN A 66 -7.94 -5.12 0.67
C ASN A 66 -9.45 -5.23 0.41
N THR A 67 -10.27 -4.31 0.94
CA THR A 67 -11.72 -4.27 0.67
C THR A 67 -12.04 -4.12 -0.81
N TYR A 68 -11.25 -3.33 -1.54
CA TYR A 68 -11.43 -3.09 -2.98
C TYR A 68 -10.96 -4.30 -3.81
N ILE A 69 -9.84 -4.92 -3.42
CA ILE A 69 -9.37 -6.15 -4.08
C ILE A 69 -10.37 -7.29 -3.87
N VAL A 70 -10.91 -7.43 -2.66
CA VAL A 70 -11.98 -8.41 -2.37
C VAL A 70 -13.23 -8.12 -3.19
N ALA A 71 -13.68 -6.86 -3.26
CA ALA A 71 -14.84 -6.50 -4.09
C ALA A 71 -14.62 -6.79 -5.58
N LEU A 72 -13.40 -6.57 -6.09
CA LEU A 72 -13.04 -6.92 -7.46
C LEU A 72 -13.06 -8.42 -7.70
N VAL A 73 -12.43 -9.20 -6.83
CA VAL A 73 -12.20 -10.65 -7.03
C VAL A 73 -13.42 -11.51 -6.66
N GLU A 74 -14.11 -11.17 -5.57
CA GLU A 74 -15.26 -11.91 -5.02
C GLU A 74 -16.62 -11.32 -5.40
N GLY A 75 -16.64 -10.09 -5.92
CA GLY A 75 -17.87 -9.44 -6.35
C GLY A 75 -18.67 -10.29 -7.35
N GLU A 76 -19.99 -10.10 -7.33
CA GLU A 76 -20.92 -10.81 -8.23
C GLU A 76 -20.76 -12.34 -8.20
N GLY A 77 -20.53 -12.91 -7.01
CA GLY A 77 -20.35 -14.37 -6.87
C GLY A 77 -19.07 -14.89 -7.52
N GLY A 78 -18.00 -14.08 -7.49
CA GLY A 78 -16.68 -14.42 -8.02
C GLY A 78 -16.61 -14.41 -9.54
N ALA A 79 -17.44 -13.61 -10.23
CA ALA A 79 -17.46 -13.53 -11.69
C ALA A 79 -16.07 -13.18 -12.26
N PHE A 80 -15.35 -12.25 -11.61
CA PHE A 80 -13.99 -11.89 -11.99
C PHE A 80 -13.03 -13.07 -11.91
N ARG A 81 -13.04 -13.82 -10.80
CA ARG A 81 -12.18 -15.00 -10.62
C ARG A 81 -12.45 -16.10 -11.64
N LYS A 82 -13.70 -16.25 -12.08
CA LYS A 82 -14.08 -17.22 -13.11
C LYS A 82 -13.61 -16.79 -14.50
N ALA A 83 -13.51 -15.49 -14.74
CA ALA A 83 -13.15 -14.91 -16.03
C ALA A 83 -11.63 -14.70 -16.21
N HIS A 84 -10.87 -14.64 -15.11
CA HIS A 84 -9.47 -14.26 -15.13
C HIS A 84 -8.61 -15.11 -14.20
N ASP A 85 -7.49 -15.58 -14.72
CA ASP A 85 -6.39 -16.06 -13.90
C ASP A 85 -5.72 -14.88 -13.20
N SER A 86 -5.49 -15.00 -11.90
CA SER A 86 -4.95 -13.91 -11.08
C SER A 86 -3.73 -14.39 -10.30
N LEU A 87 -2.64 -13.64 -10.39
CA LEU A 87 -1.45 -13.80 -9.55
C LEU A 87 -1.46 -12.75 -8.44
N PHE A 88 -1.52 -13.19 -7.19
CA PHE A 88 -1.46 -12.29 -6.03
C PHE A 88 -0.04 -12.24 -5.48
N LEU A 89 0.61 -11.07 -5.58
CA LEU A 89 1.91 -10.82 -4.96
C LEU A 89 1.72 -9.97 -3.71
N TRP A 90 2.31 -10.42 -2.60
CA TRP A 90 2.30 -9.68 -1.33
C TRP A 90 3.73 -9.40 -0.90
N LEU A 91 4.14 -8.13 -0.96
CA LEU A 91 5.38 -7.69 -0.34
C LEU A 91 5.15 -7.50 1.17
N ASP A 92 5.86 -8.29 1.97
CA ASP A 92 5.74 -8.32 3.44
C ASP A 92 7.10 -8.10 4.09
N ALA A 93 7.13 -7.60 5.31
CA ALA A 93 8.35 -7.46 6.09
C ALA A 93 8.09 -7.70 7.57
N ALA A 94 9.17 -7.90 8.33
CA ALA A 94 9.12 -7.96 9.78
C ALA A 94 8.38 -6.72 10.34
N PRO A 95 7.45 -6.87 11.32
CA PRO A 95 6.65 -5.76 11.84
C PRO A 95 7.48 -4.56 12.30
N SER A 96 8.60 -4.82 12.99
CA SER A 96 9.53 -3.76 13.43
C SER A 96 10.12 -2.96 12.29
N MET A 97 10.48 -3.63 11.18
CA MET A 97 11.04 -2.97 10.00
C MET A 97 9.99 -2.18 9.23
N LEU A 98 8.75 -2.68 9.14
CA LEU A 98 7.63 -1.93 8.56
C LEU A 98 7.34 -0.65 9.35
N GLU A 99 7.28 -0.74 10.67
CA GLU A 99 7.04 0.42 11.54
C GLU A 99 8.20 1.42 11.48
N TRP A 100 9.44 0.95 11.51
CA TRP A 100 10.62 1.78 11.33
C TRP A 100 10.59 2.54 10.00
N TYR A 101 10.40 1.83 8.88
CA TYR A 101 10.39 2.44 7.55
C TYR A 101 9.20 3.39 7.37
N ALA A 102 8.02 3.01 7.86
CA ALA A 102 6.86 3.89 7.84
C ALA A 102 7.08 5.16 8.69
N GLY A 103 7.78 5.05 9.82
CA GLY A 103 8.18 6.19 10.64
C GLY A 103 9.11 7.17 9.91
N LEU A 104 10.11 6.66 9.19
CA LEU A 104 10.98 7.46 8.32
C LEU A 104 10.17 8.15 7.22
N ARG A 105 9.28 7.40 6.56
CA ARG A 105 8.43 7.93 5.49
C ARG A 105 7.54 9.06 5.98
N VAL A 106 6.95 8.96 7.18
CA VAL A 106 6.16 10.05 7.76
C VAL A 106 7.02 11.28 7.98
N GLY A 107 8.25 11.13 8.48
CA GLY A 107 9.19 12.25 8.59
C GLY A 107 9.46 12.94 7.25
N GLU A 108 9.68 12.14 6.20
CA GLU A 108 9.89 12.65 4.85
C GLU A 108 8.63 13.32 4.28
N MET A 109 7.44 12.78 4.53
CA MET A 109 6.18 13.42 4.14
C MET A 109 6.04 14.81 4.78
N MET A 110 6.38 14.95 6.08
CA MET A 110 6.38 16.24 6.77
C MET A 110 7.34 17.22 6.07
N ARG A 111 8.57 16.78 5.77
CA ARG A 111 9.58 17.58 5.07
C ARG A 111 9.16 18.00 3.66
N ARG A 112 8.46 17.13 2.94
CA ARG A 112 7.95 17.39 1.58
C ARG A 112 6.76 18.36 1.54
N GLY A 113 6.19 18.71 2.69
CA GLY A 113 5.09 19.68 2.77
C GLY A 113 3.72 19.06 3.07
N LEU A 114 3.65 17.92 3.78
CA LEU A 114 2.37 17.36 4.24
C LEU A 114 1.52 18.39 5.01
N VAL A 115 2.16 19.21 5.85
CA VAL A 115 1.48 20.27 6.62
C VAL A 115 0.86 21.32 5.70
N ILE A 116 1.55 21.68 4.61
CA ILE A 116 1.04 22.65 3.63
C ILE A 116 -0.17 22.07 2.92
N GLU A 117 -0.09 20.80 2.51
CA GLU A 117 -1.20 20.10 1.86
C GLU A 117 -2.43 20.01 2.77
N ALA A 118 -2.22 19.67 4.05
CA ALA A 118 -3.28 19.63 5.06
C ALA A 118 -3.87 21.02 5.33
N ARG A 119 -3.04 22.06 5.42
CA ARG A 119 -3.45 23.45 5.60
C ARG A 119 -4.35 23.92 4.45
N ASN A 120 -3.98 23.62 3.21
CA ASN A 120 -4.77 23.98 2.03
C ASN A 120 -6.15 23.28 2.02
N ALA A 121 -6.27 22.13 2.67
CA ALA A 121 -7.52 21.37 2.77
C ALA A 121 -8.36 21.69 4.01
N PHE A 122 -7.78 22.42 4.96
CA PHE A 122 -8.38 22.74 6.25
C PHE A 122 -9.63 23.60 6.07
N ARG A 123 -10.73 23.20 6.71
CA ARG A 123 -12.03 23.92 6.65
C ARG A 123 -12.46 24.48 8.00
N GLY A 124 -11.54 24.64 8.95
CA GLY A 124 -11.87 25.07 10.30
C GLY A 124 -12.56 23.99 11.12
N ALA A 125 -13.36 24.42 12.11
CA ALA A 125 -14.02 23.54 13.08
C ALA A 125 -14.99 22.54 12.44
N ASP A 126 -15.61 22.89 11.30
CA ASP A 126 -16.61 22.05 10.61
C ASP A 126 -15.99 21.04 9.63
N ALA A 127 -14.71 20.71 9.80
CA ALA A 127 -14.02 19.78 8.91
C ALA A 127 -14.56 18.35 9.06
N ASP A 128 -15.20 17.85 8.00
CA ASP A 128 -15.65 16.45 7.91
C ASP A 128 -14.52 15.54 7.41
N TYR A 129 -13.98 14.72 8.29
CA TYR A 129 -12.93 13.73 7.99
C TYR A 129 -13.48 12.33 7.68
N THR A 130 -14.79 12.17 7.51
CA THR A 130 -15.44 10.88 7.24
C THR A 130 -15.64 10.60 5.75
N ARG A 131 -15.36 11.58 4.88
CA ARG A 131 -15.64 11.51 3.44
C ARG A 131 -14.43 11.81 2.58
N GLY A 132 -14.51 11.36 1.32
CA GLY A 132 -13.55 11.72 0.29
C GLY A 132 -12.10 11.40 0.65
N VAL A 133 -11.21 12.27 0.19
CA VAL A 133 -9.77 12.27 0.48
C VAL A 133 -9.45 12.71 1.91
N ARG A 134 -10.38 13.40 2.60
CA ARG A 134 -10.19 13.92 3.95
C ARG A 134 -9.95 12.83 4.98
N ARG A 135 -10.41 11.61 4.71
CA ARG A 135 -10.10 10.39 5.47
C ARG A 135 -8.62 9.99 5.45
N ALA A 136 -7.78 10.59 4.60
CA ALA A 136 -6.37 10.22 4.50
C ALA A 136 -5.62 10.53 5.80
N ILE A 137 -4.87 9.53 6.30
CA ILE A 137 -3.96 9.69 7.44
C ILE A 137 -3.01 10.87 7.15
N GLY A 138 -2.88 11.77 8.10
CA GLY A 138 -2.22 13.06 7.95
C GLY A 138 -3.18 14.22 8.08
N LEU A 139 -4.39 14.13 7.51
CA LEU A 139 -5.33 15.25 7.52
C LEU A 139 -6.08 15.39 8.85
N PRO A 140 -6.68 14.33 9.42
CA PRO A 140 -7.33 14.41 10.73
C PRO A 140 -6.34 14.73 11.86
N GLU A 141 -5.17 14.09 11.84
CA GLU A 141 -4.15 14.23 12.89
C GLU A 141 -3.54 15.64 12.94
N LEU A 142 -3.49 16.36 11.81
CA LEU A 142 -3.04 17.76 11.77
C LEU A 142 -4.13 18.77 12.18
N HIS A 143 -5.38 18.34 12.38
CA HIS A 143 -6.51 19.26 12.64
C HIS A 143 -6.25 20.17 13.84
N ALA A 144 -5.89 19.61 14.99
CA ALA A 144 -5.68 20.38 16.21
C ALA A 144 -4.54 21.40 16.08
N TYR A 145 -3.48 21.06 15.35
CA TYR A 145 -2.38 21.97 15.04
C TYR A 145 -2.85 23.13 14.15
N LEU A 146 -3.58 22.83 13.06
CA LEU A 146 -4.06 23.83 12.11
C LEU A 146 -5.14 24.75 12.72
N GLN A 147 -5.94 24.21 13.63
CA GLN A 147 -6.91 24.95 14.42
C GLN A 147 -6.20 25.97 15.32
N ALA A 148 -5.17 25.56 16.06
CA ALA A 148 -4.35 26.47 16.84
C ALA A 148 -3.59 27.49 15.98
N GLU A 149 -3.09 27.08 14.80
CA GLU A 149 -2.43 27.96 13.84
C GLU A 149 -3.34 29.12 13.43
N ARG A 150 -4.60 28.81 13.09
CA ARG A 150 -5.61 29.81 12.76
C ARG A 150 -5.89 30.74 13.93
N ASP A 151 -6.11 30.18 15.11
CA ASP A 151 -6.56 30.94 16.28
C ASP A 151 -5.43 31.82 16.87
N MET A 152 -4.16 31.41 16.72
CA MET A 152 -2.97 32.14 17.19
C MET A 152 -2.32 33.03 16.12
N GLY A 153 -2.92 33.14 14.94
CA GLY A 153 -2.47 34.07 13.88
C GLY A 153 -1.22 33.63 13.12
N GLY A 154 -0.91 32.33 13.07
CA GLY A 154 0.13 31.78 12.20
C GLY A 154 0.99 30.67 12.82
N PRO A 155 1.82 29.99 12.00
CA PRO A 155 2.52 28.76 12.41
C PRO A 155 3.62 29.00 13.44
N LEU A 156 4.23 30.20 13.47
CA LEU A 156 5.26 30.57 14.43
C LEU A 156 4.71 30.82 15.84
N SER A 157 3.40 31.08 15.95
CA SER A 157 2.72 31.31 17.23
C SER A 157 2.31 30.00 17.91
N VAL A 158 2.25 28.89 17.17
CA VAL A 158 1.82 27.59 17.69
C VAL A 158 2.99 26.89 18.37
N PRO A 159 2.80 26.33 19.58
CA PRO A 159 3.82 25.51 20.23
C PRO A 159 4.26 24.35 19.33
N SER A 160 5.57 24.21 19.11
CA SER A 160 6.15 23.13 18.29
C SER A 160 5.74 21.73 18.77
N ALA A 161 5.48 21.58 20.07
CA ALA A 161 4.96 20.35 20.67
C ALA A 161 3.63 19.86 20.06
N MET A 162 2.77 20.77 19.57
CA MET A 162 1.52 20.38 18.90
C MET A 162 1.79 19.72 17.56
N LEU A 163 2.75 20.24 16.78
CA LEU A 163 3.13 19.65 15.50
C LEU A 163 3.86 18.30 15.71
N GLN A 164 4.69 18.19 16.75
CA GLN A 164 5.33 16.92 17.12
C GLN A 164 4.31 15.86 17.55
N ARG A 165 3.27 16.29 18.28
CA ARG A 165 2.15 15.42 18.65
C ARG A 165 1.41 14.92 17.41
N ALA A 166 1.03 15.82 16.49
CA ALA A 166 0.39 15.44 15.25
C ALA A 166 1.24 14.45 14.43
N ALA A 167 2.56 14.70 14.32
CA ALA A 167 3.48 13.77 13.64
C ALA A 167 3.51 12.38 14.31
N SER A 168 3.43 12.33 15.64
CA SER A 168 3.38 11.08 16.41
C SER A 168 2.05 10.34 16.20
N GLU A 169 0.94 11.07 16.15
CA GLU A 169 -0.38 10.52 15.86
C GLU A 169 -0.45 9.94 14.43
N ILE A 170 0.12 10.64 13.42
CA ILE A 170 0.24 10.14 12.04
C ILE A 170 1.00 8.81 11.99
N LYS A 171 2.12 8.70 12.71
CA LYS A 171 2.88 7.46 12.81
C LYS A 171 2.03 6.35 13.44
N ALA A 172 1.37 6.63 14.57
CA ALA A 172 0.53 5.66 15.25
C ALA A 172 -0.63 5.15 14.37
N SER A 173 -1.36 6.05 13.71
CA SER A 173 -2.40 5.70 12.73
C SER A 173 -1.86 4.86 11.57
N THR A 174 -0.68 5.22 11.05
CA THR A 174 -0.01 4.48 9.97
C THR A 174 0.35 3.06 10.42
N PHE A 175 0.90 2.89 11.63
CA PHE A 175 1.26 1.58 12.17
C PHE A 175 0.02 0.71 12.41
N ALA A 176 -1.05 1.30 12.94
CA ALA A 176 -2.32 0.60 13.11
C ALA A 176 -2.89 0.12 11.76
N LEU A 177 -2.80 0.96 10.72
CA LEU A 177 -3.21 0.59 9.37
C LEU A 177 -2.38 -0.58 8.81
N ILE A 178 -1.05 -0.52 8.94
CA ILE A 178 -0.14 -1.58 8.49
C ILE A 178 -0.50 -2.91 9.17
N ARG A 179 -0.63 -2.91 10.51
CA ARG A 179 -1.02 -4.11 11.27
C ARG A 179 -2.36 -4.67 10.79
N SER A 180 -3.36 -3.82 10.59
CA SER A 180 -4.67 -4.21 10.08
C SER A 180 -4.59 -4.82 8.67
N GLN A 181 -3.79 -4.23 7.79
CA GLN A 181 -3.57 -4.73 6.43
C GLN A 181 -2.88 -6.09 6.45
N THR A 182 -1.80 -6.27 7.22
CA THR A 182 -1.11 -7.54 7.37
C THR A 182 -2.05 -8.63 7.89
N THR A 183 -2.85 -8.35 8.93
CA THR A 183 -3.84 -9.30 9.44
C THR A 183 -4.88 -9.67 8.38
N LYS A 184 -5.39 -8.69 7.62
CA LYS A 184 -6.37 -8.93 6.55
C LYS A 184 -5.79 -9.78 5.43
N ILE A 185 -4.58 -9.49 4.97
CA ILE A 185 -3.93 -10.25 3.90
C ILE A 185 -3.68 -11.69 4.36
N ARG A 186 -3.14 -11.91 5.56
CA ARG A 186 -2.96 -13.27 6.12
C ARG A 186 -4.27 -14.07 6.15
N ARG A 187 -5.37 -13.43 6.52
CA ARG A 187 -6.70 -14.06 6.50
C ARG A 187 -7.17 -14.38 5.07
N LEU A 188 -6.87 -13.52 4.10
CA LEU A 188 -7.18 -13.77 2.69
C LEU A 188 -6.35 -14.92 2.12
N SER A 189 -5.05 -14.99 2.45
CA SER A 189 -4.14 -16.06 2.00
C SER A 189 -4.56 -17.46 2.43
N GLY A 190 -5.39 -17.58 3.47
CA GLY A 190 -5.94 -18.86 3.93
C GLY A 190 -7.28 -19.25 3.28
N ARG A 191 -7.78 -18.47 2.32
CA ARG A 191 -9.07 -18.74 1.66
C ARG A 191 -8.89 -19.45 0.33
N ASP A 192 -9.87 -20.26 -0.02
CA ASP A 192 -9.93 -20.91 -1.33
C ASP A 192 -9.93 -19.88 -2.46
N GLY A 193 -9.07 -20.07 -3.46
CA GLY A 193 -8.92 -19.17 -4.61
C GLY A 193 -8.01 -17.96 -4.37
N TRP A 194 -7.37 -17.84 -3.20
CA TRP A 194 -6.41 -16.79 -2.88
C TRP A 194 -5.00 -17.36 -2.70
N ASP A 195 -4.35 -17.77 -3.80
CA ASP A 195 -2.92 -18.14 -3.78
C ASP A 195 -2.04 -16.87 -3.71
N VAL A 196 -1.85 -16.37 -2.49
CA VAL A 196 -1.05 -15.17 -2.23
C VAL A 196 0.42 -15.54 -2.06
N ARG A 197 1.24 -15.11 -3.03
CA ARG A 197 2.69 -15.32 -3.03
C ARG A 197 3.37 -14.21 -2.22
N ARG A 198 3.81 -14.57 -1.02
CA ARG A 198 4.56 -13.66 -0.13
C ARG A 198 6.00 -13.50 -0.60
N ILE A 199 6.45 -12.26 -0.71
CA ILE A 199 7.84 -11.87 -0.98
C ILE A 199 8.33 -11.06 0.22
N ASP A 200 9.41 -11.52 0.85
CA ASP A 200 9.95 -10.90 2.06
C ASP A 200 10.89 -9.75 1.72
N VAL A 201 10.47 -8.52 2.02
CA VAL A 201 11.25 -7.29 1.80
C VAL A 201 12.06 -6.87 3.02
N THR A 202 12.05 -7.65 4.11
CA THR A 202 12.85 -7.37 5.32
C THR A 202 14.34 -7.14 5.00
N PRO A 203 15.00 -7.95 4.14
CA PRO A 203 16.40 -7.70 3.79
C PRO A 203 16.62 -6.32 3.17
N VAL A 204 15.68 -5.86 2.34
CA VAL A 204 15.77 -4.56 1.68
C VAL A 204 15.67 -3.42 2.70
N PHE A 205 14.75 -3.53 3.67
CA PHE A 205 14.67 -2.54 4.74
C PHE A 205 15.92 -2.55 5.62
N SER A 206 16.49 -3.72 5.91
CA SER A 206 17.76 -3.81 6.66
C SER A 206 18.92 -3.17 5.89
N ALA A 207 19.04 -3.43 4.59
CA ALA A 207 20.03 -2.78 3.72
C ALA A 207 19.83 -1.26 3.67
N THR A 208 18.58 -0.81 3.63
CA THR A 208 18.23 0.62 3.68
C THR A 208 18.66 1.26 5.00
N ALA A 209 18.46 0.57 6.12
CA ALA A 209 18.88 1.05 7.44
C ALA A 209 20.41 1.18 7.56
N GLN A 210 21.14 0.32 6.86
CA GLN A 210 22.61 0.31 6.83
C GLN A 210 23.19 1.23 5.76
N GLY A 211 22.39 1.66 4.77
CA GLY A 211 22.83 2.50 3.66
C GLY A 211 23.73 1.80 2.63
N VAL A 212 23.76 0.47 2.61
CA VAL A 212 24.67 -0.32 1.75
C VAL A 212 23.90 -1.38 0.98
N GLY A 213 24.20 -1.52 -0.33
CA GLY A 213 23.73 -2.66 -1.13
C GLY A 213 22.21 -2.72 -1.37
N VAL A 214 21.48 -1.61 -1.22
CA VAL A 214 20.00 -1.60 -1.32
C VAL A 214 19.51 -2.12 -2.67
N ARG A 215 20.13 -1.69 -3.77
CA ARG A 215 19.75 -2.10 -5.12
C ARG A 215 19.96 -3.59 -5.36
N ASP A 216 21.14 -4.10 -5.04
CA ASP A 216 21.44 -5.53 -5.20
C ASP A 216 20.53 -6.39 -4.29
N THR A 217 20.22 -5.90 -3.09
CA THR A 217 19.28 -6.57 -2.19
C THR A 217 17.86 -6.58 -2.75
N TRP A 218 17.38 -5.46 -3.30
CA TRP A 218 16.10 -5.40 -3.99
C TRP A 218 16.06 -6.36 -5.18
N ASP A 219 17.11 -6.37 -6.00
CA ASP A 219 17.19 -7.18 -7.21
C ASP A 219 17.12 -8.68 -6.88
N ASN A 220 17.82 -9.11 -5.82
CA ASN A 220 17.89 -10.52 -5.42
C ASN A 220 16.67 -10.99 -4.62
N PHE A 221 16.12 -10.18 -3.71
CA PHE A 221 15.08 -10.61 -2.77
C PHE A 221 13.66 -10.23 -3.19
N VAL A 222 13.51 -9.26 -4.10
CA VAL A 222 12.20 -8.78 -4.54
C VAL A 222 12.01 -8.96 -6.02
N TRP A 223 12.87 -8.31 -6.82
CA TRP A 223 12.71 -8.25 -8.27
C TRP A 223 12.83 -9.61 -8.93
N GLY A 224 13.93 -10.34 -8.70
CA GLY A 224 14.18 -11.68 -9.25
C GLY A 224 13.03 -12.65 -8.95
N PRO A 225 12.65 -12.85 -7.67
CA PRO A 225 11.52 -13.69 -7.31
C PRO A 225 10.19 -13.28 -7.96
N CYS A 226 9.90 -11.98 -8.04
CA CYS A 226 8.70 -11.49 -8.73
C CYS A 226 8.74 -11.79 -10.23
N GLN A 227 9.89 -11.61 -10.89
CA GLN A 227 10.06 -11.94 -12.30
C GLN A 227 9.84 -13.43 -12.56
N ASP A 228 10.37 -14.31 -11.71
CA ASP A 228 10.22 -15.76 -11.88
C ASP A 228 8.76 -16.19 -11.74
N LEU A 229 8.05 -15.66 -10.73
CA LEU A 229 6.61 -15.89 -10.58
C LEU A 229 5.81 -15.40 -11.79
N LEU A 230 6.15 -14.22 -12.31
CA LEU A 230 5.50 -13.66 -13.50
C LEU A 230 5.78 -14.50 -14.75
N ARG A 231 7.01 -15.00 -14.95
CA ARG A 231 7.35 -15.87 -16.08
C ARG A 231 6.55 -17.16 -16.05
N VAL A 232 6.42 -17.77 -14.87
CA VAL A 232 5.61 -18.99 -14.70
C VAL A 232 4.14 -18.70 -14.96
N PHE A 233 3.62 -17.60 -14.43
CA PHE A 233 2.21 -17.22 -14.58
C PHE A 233 1.83 -16.88 -16.02
N LEU A 234 2.65 -16.11 -16.74
CA LEU A 234 2.39 -15.74 -18.13
C LEU A 234 2.68 -16.86 -19.12
N GLY A 235 3.41 -17.90 -18.70
CA GLY A 235 3.84 -19.01 -19.55
C GLY A 235 4.84 -18.59 -20.63
N PRO A 236 5.25 -19.52 -21.52
CA PRO A 236 6.02 -19.16 -22.70
C PRO A 236 5.15 -18.25 -23.59
N VAL A 237 5.57 -17.00 -23.75
CA VAL A 237 4.95 -16.08 -24.70
C VAL A 237 5.07 -16.71 -26.08
N ALA A 238 3.94 -17.18 -26.64
CA ALA A 238 3.89 -17.56 -28.03
C ALA A 238 4.20 -16.30 -28.83
N VAL A 239 5.40 -16.23 -29.41
CA VAL A 239 5.77 -15.19 -30.37
C VAL A 239 4.77 -15.31 -31.51
N GLY A 240 3.80 -14.39 -31.54
CA GLY A 240 2.79 -14.34 -32.56
C GLY A 240 3.47 -14.24 -33.91
N THR A 241 3.37 -15.32 -34.69
CA THR A 241 3.72 -15.32 -36.10
C THR A 241 2.78 -14.34 -36.77
N VAL A 242 3.34 -13.25 -37.32
CA VAL A 242 2.59 -12.33 -38.17
C VAL A 242 2.14 -13.13 -39.40
N PRO A 243 0.84 -13.29 -39.68
CA PRO A 243 0.40 -13.96 -40.89
C PRO A 243 0.32 -12.92 -42.02
N GLY A 244 1.15 -13.10 -43.05
CA GLY A 244 0.89 -12.52 -44.37
C GLY A 244 2.12 -11.95 -45.08
N THR A 245 2.79 -12.77 -45.90
CA THR A 245 2.80 -12.59 -47.36
C THR A 245 3.44 -13.83 -47.99
N THR A 246 2.68 -14.53 -48.82
CA THR A 246 3.11 -15.67 -49.63
C THR A 246 3.93 -15.25 -50.85
N ALA A 247 5.01 -16.01 -51.07
CA ALA A 247 5.61 -16.47 -52.34
C ALA A 247 6.31 -15.47 -53.28
N ALA A 248 7.62 -15.70 -53.51
CA ALA A 248 8.14 -16.19 -54.80
C ALA A 248 9.61 -16.63 -54.67
N ALA A 249 9.92 -17.79 -55.27
CA ALA A 249 11.24 -18.41 -55.29
C ALA A 249 12.17 -17.81 -56.36
N ALA A 250 13.47 -17.73 -56.07
CA ALA A 250 14.54 -17.86 -57.05
C ALA A 250 15.84 -18.30 -56.37
N ALA A 251 16.42 -19.39 -56.85
CA ALA A 251 17.67 -19.98 -56.39
C ALA A 251 18.86 -19.45 -57.21
N VAL A 252 19.98 -19.12 -56.55
CA VAL A 252 21.36 -19.16 -57.12
C VAL A 252 22.37 -19.51 -56.00
N SER A 253 23.45 -20.18 -56.42
CA SER A 253 24.40 -21.08 -55.76
C SER A 253 25.59 -20.43 -54.99
N ALA A 254 26.08 -21.18 -53.98
CA ALA A 254 27.47 -21.40 -53.47
C ALA A 254 28.31 -20.32 -52.73
N ALA A 255 28.32 -20.42 -51.38
CA ALA A 255 29.42 -20.69 -50.41
C ALA A 255 30.80 -19.94 -50.43
N PRO A 256 31.59 -19.90 -49.32
CA PRO A 256 31.25 -19.88 -47.87
C PRO A 256 32.13 -18.91 -46.99
N ALA A 257 31.83 -18.91 -45.67
CA ALA A 257 32.65 -18.54 -44.50
C ALA A 257 32.58 -17.11 -43.95
N ALA A 258 31.97 -16.93 -42.77
CA ALA A 258 32.67 -16.77 -41.48
C ALA A 258 31.70 -16.33 -40.35
N ASP A 259 31.76 -17.11 -39.27
CA ASP A 259 31.39 -16.90 -37.87
C ASP A 259 30.04 -16.31 -37.43
N ASP A 260 29.36 -17.19 -36.68
CA ASP A 260 28.17 -17.03 -35.88
C ASP A 260 28.29 -15.97 -34.79
N ALA A 261 27.33 -15.04 -34.79
CA ALA A 261 26.79 -14.47 -33.56
C ALA A 261 25.34 -14.08 -33.81
N ALA A 262 24.45 -15.07 -33.74
CA ALA A 262 23.01 -14.86 -33.72
C ALA A 262 22.65 -13.99 -32.52
N GLY A 263 22.44 -12.69 -32.79
CA GLY A 263 21.84 -11.75 -31.87
C GLY A 263 20.45 -12.23 -31.49
N THR A 264 20.36 -12.89 -30.34
CA THR A 264 19.09 -13.14 -29.68
C THR A 264 18.60 -11.79 -29.17
N GLU A 265 17.72 -11.15 -29.94
CA GLU A 265 17.06 -9.93 -29.52
C GLU A 265 16.02 -10.30 -28.44
N VAL A 266 16.50 -10.43 -27.20
CA VAL A 266 15.67 -10.62 -26.02
C VAL A 266 14.89 -9.33 -25.83
N LEU A 267 13.60 -9.35 -26.17
CA LEU A 267 12.62 -8.34 -25.79
C LEU A 267 12.68 -8.15 -24.26
N LYS A 268 13.43 -7.13 -23.82
CA LYS A 268 13.55 -6.72 -22.42
C LYS A 268 12.21 -6.13 -21.98
N PHE A 269 11.34 -6.95 -21.40
CA PHE A 269 10.18 -6.47 -20.66
C PHE A 269 10.66 -5.79 -19.37
N HIS A 270 10.69 -4.45 -19.38
CA HIS A 270 10.76 -3.64 -18.16
C HIS A 270 9.37 -3.65 -17.52
N LEU A 271 9.14 -4.51 -16.51
CA LEU A 271 8.04 -4.30 -15.57
C LEU A 271 8.54 -3.37 -14.45
N PRO A 272 7.97 -2.18 -14.20
CA PRO A 272 8.21 -1.53 -12.93
C PRO A 272 7.38 -2.24 -11.85
N ALA A 273 8.07 -2.75 -10.83
CA ALA A 273 7.47 -3.35 -9.65
C ALA A 273 6.52 -2.35 -8.97
N VAL A 274 5.23 -2.64 -8.99
CA VAL A 274 4.23 -1.81 -8.34
C VAL A 274 4.06 -2.26 -6.90
N THR A 275 4.85 -1.67 -6.01
CA THR A 275 4.43 -1.44 -4.64
C THR A 275 4.44 0.04 -4.37
N ALA A 276 3.29 0.56 -3.93
CA ALA A 276 3.16 1.91 -3.46
C ALA A 276 4.33 2.28 -2.53
N ALA A 277 5.22 3.13 -3.04
CA ALA A 277 6.40 3.72 -2.40
C ALA A 277 7.47 2.76 -1.87
N PHE A 278 8.09 2.01 -2.77
CA PHE A 278 9.54 1.85 -2.71
C PHE A 278 10.15 2.86 -3.68
N SER A 279 10.51 4.04 -3.19
CA SER A 279 11.38 4.97 -3.94
C SER A 279 12.81 4.64 -3.52
N PRO A 280 13.63 3.97 -4.37
CA PRO A 280 15.02 3.67 -4.04
C PRO A 280 15.93 4.90 -4.06
N SER A 281 15.40 6.06 -4.45
CA SER A 281 16.04 7.35 -4.35
C SER A 281 15.61 8.05 -3.06
N LEU A 282 16.38 7.87 -1.98
CA LEU A 282 16.68 9.00 -1.09
C LEU A 282 17.60 9.91 -1.92
N PRO A 283 17.14 11.06 -2.45
CA PRO A 283 18.06 11.96 -3.12
C PRO A 283 18.91 12.62 -2.03
N VAL A 284 20.19 12.26 -1.98
CA VAL A 284 21.22 13.14 -1.47
C VAL A 284 21.35 14.27 -2.49
N VAL A 285 20.59 15.34 -2.35
CA VAL A 285 20.79 16.55 -3.15
C VAL A 285 20.55 17.80 -2.30
N GLU A 286 21.66 18.46 -1.99
CA GLU A 286 21.74 19.91 -1.82
C GLU A 286 21.12 20.59 -3.05
N GLU A 287 20.11 21.44 -2.87
CA GLU A 287 20.18 22.81 -3.43
C GLU A 287 19.04 23.71 -2.94
N GLU A 288 19.48 24.91 -2.54
CA GLU A 288 18.68 26.04 -2.12
C GLU A 288 17.89 26.63 -3.29
N LYS A 289 16.58 26.85 -3.09
CA LYS A 289 15.92 28.16 -3.28
C LYS A 289 14.39 28.06 -3.10
N ASN A 290 13.97 28.00 -1.84
CA ASN A 290 12.90 28.84 -1.28
C ASN A 290 12.90 28.76 0.27
N TYR A 291 14.09 28.55 0.83
CA TYR A 291 14.33 27.91 2.11
C TYR A 291 14.88 28.88 3.16
N LYS A 292 14.24 30.04 3.36
CA LYS A 292 14.67 31.00 4.39
C LYS A 292 13.63 31.37 5.45
N GLN A 293 12.33 31.19 5.19
CA GLN A 293 11.30 31.45 6.21
C GLN A 293 10.95 30.21 7.05
N GLU A 294 10.97 29.00 6.47
CA GLU A 294 10.57 27.74 7.15
C GLU A 294 11.73 26.94 7.76
N LYS A 295 13.00 27.34 7.55
CA LYS A 295 14.17 26.66 8.14
C LYS A 295 14.11 26.65 9.67
N ALA A 296 13.47 27.65 10.30
CA ALA A 296 13.32 27.71 11.75
C ALA A 296 12.31 26.69 12.31
N VAL A 297 11.25 26.36 11.55
CA VAL A 297 10.22 25.39 11.96
C VAL A 297 10.65 23.96 11.62
N ASN A 298 11.29 23.76 10.46
CA ASN A 298 11.78 22.46 10.00
C ASN A 298 13.10 22.02 10.67
N ALA A 299 13.91 22.95 11.21
CA ALA A 299 15.11 22.60 11.99
C ALA A 299 14.77 21.85 13.29
N ALA A 300 13.54 21.93 13.79
CA ALA A 300 13.07 21.18 14.95
C ALA A 300 12.78 19.69 14.66
N PHE A 301 12.88 19.25 13.40
CA PHE A 301 12.66 17.87 12.97
C PHE A 301 13.95 17.10 12.65
N SER A 302 15.09 17.57 13.15
CA SER A 302 16.33 16.79 13.15
C SER A 302 16.40 15.93 14.42
N PRO A 303 16.09 14.62 14.40
CA PRO A 303 16.76 13.74 15.33
C PRO A 303 18.19 13.61 14.83
N ALA A 304 19.17 14.03 15.63
CA ALA A 304 20.49 13.43 15.54
C ALA A 304 20.28 11.91 15.56
N LEU A 305 20.78 11.19 14.55
CA LEU A 305 20.85 9.74 14.55
C LEU A 305 21.47 9.31 15.90
N PRO A 306 20.78 8.57 16.77
CA PRO A 306 21.50 7.79 17.76
C PRO A 306 22.14 6.66 16.96
N VAL A 307 23.46 6.73 16.77
CA VAL A 307 24.27 5.54 16.51
C VAL A 307 24.19 4.72 17.80
N ALA A 308 23.12 3.94 17.95
CA ALA A 308 23.04 2.92 18.97
C ALA A 308 23.86 1.73 18.46
N GLU A 309 25.09 1.62 18.94
CA GLU A 309 25.81 0.34 18.95
C GLU A 309 25.10 -0.61 19.93
N GLU A 310 23.93 -1.12 19.57
CA GLU A 310 23.38 -2.30 20.22
C GLU A 310 23.90 -3.55 19.50
N LYS A 311 24.87 -4.19 20.13
CA LYS A 311 25.35 -5.52 19.76
C LYS A 311 24.19 -6.51 19.86
N PHE A 312 23.54 -6.82 18.75
CA PHE A 312 22.71 -8.02 18.63
C PHE A 312 23.62 -9.24 18.76
N ASN A 313 23.65 -9.82 19.96
CA ASN A 313 24.36 -11.06 20.22
C ASN A 313 23.52 -12.22 19.69
N ASN A 314 23.84 -12.70 18.49
CA ASN A 314 23.30 -13.95 17.95
C ASN A 314 23.99 -15.14 18.64
N ASN A 315 23.40 -15.62 19.73
CA ASN A 315 23.61 -16.99 20.14
C ASN A 315 22.42 -17.45 20.97
N ASP A 316 21.54 -18.27 20.37
CA ASP A 316 20.88 -19.42 20.99
C ASP A 316 19.99 -20.08 19.95
N ASN A 317 20.64 -20.72 18.97
CA ASN A 317 20.04 -21.80 18.20
C ASN A 317 20.60 -23.10 18.79
N LYS A 318 19.90 -23.70 19.76
CA LYS A 318 20.09 -25.12 20.09
C LYS A 318 18.77 -25.76 20.46
N ALA A 319 18.53 -26.87 19.77
CA ALA A 319 17.39 -27.75 19.87
C ALA A 319 17.18 -28.28 21.31
N ALA A 320 15.91 -28.47 21.66
CA ALA A 320 15.49 -29.52 22.57
C ALA A 320 14.06 -29.94 22.22
N ASP A 321 13.95 -31.16 21.71
CA ASP A 321 12.78 -32.02 21.88
C ASP A 321 12.37 -32.07 23.36
N VAL A 322 11.09 -32.30 23.66
CA VAL A 322 10.59 -33.27 24.66
C VAL A 322 9.05 -33.23 24.74
N GLU A 323 8.49 -34.40 24.43
CA GLU A 323 7.30 -35.11 24.93
C GLU A 323 5.99 -34.38 25.28
N MET A 324 4.94 -34.91 24.64
CA MET A 324 3.57 -34.93 25.12
C MET A 324 3.41 -35.86 26.33
N LEU A 325 2.72 -35.41 27.38
CA LEU A 325 2.00 -36.29 28.29
C LEU A 325 0.71 -35.62 28.79
N GLU A 326 -0.38 -36.34 28.64
CA GLU A 326 -1.73 -36.10 29.16
C GLU A 326 -1.77 -36.26 30.70
N ASN A 327 -2.66 -35.52 31.38
CA ASN A 327 -3.63 -36.07 32.35
C ASN A 327 -4.48 -34.97 33.05
N GLU A 328 -5.80 -35.21 33.05
CA GLU A 328 -6.87 -34.54 33.82
C GLU A 328 -6.93 -35.09 35.30
N PRO A 329 -7.93 -34.80 36.16
CA PRO A 329 -7.91 -33.70 37.13
C PRO A 329 -8.16 -34.15 38.59
N SER A 330 -7.87 -33.30 39.58
CA SER A 330 -8.44 -33.35 40.94
C SER A 330 -8.29 -31.95 41.54
N GLY A 331 -9.24 -31.31 42.22
CA GLY A 331 -10.25 -31.76 43.15
C GLY A 331 -10.08 -30.88 44.39
N GLY A 332 -11.05 -30.02 44.72
CA GLY A 332 -10.93 -29.16 45.91
C GLY A 332 -12.03 -28.10 46.03
N ALA A 333 -13.08 -28.45 46.77
CA ALA A 333 -14.26 -27.64 47.05
C ALA A 333 -14.09 -26.71 48.28
N ALA A 334 -14.83 -25.60 48.30
CA ALA A 334 -15.55 -25.00 49.45
C ALA A 334 -16.22 -23.69 48.97
N ASN A 335 -17.57 -23.63 48.87
CA ASN A 335 -18.55 -23.10 49.84
C ASN A 335 -18.31 -21.62 50.22
N GLY A 336 -19.25 -20.67 50.25
CA GLY A 336 -20.69 -20.50 49.97
C GLY A 336 -20.88 -18.97 49.78
N ASP A 337 -22.02 -18.30 49.68
CA ASP A 337 -23.42 -18.53 50.02
C ASP A 337 -24.21 -17.29 49.49
N GLY A 338 -25.51 -17.43 49.26
CA GLY A 338 -26.47 -16.32 49.38
C GLY A 338 -27.03 -15.62 48.11
N GLY A 339 -28.23 -16.04 47.67
CA GLY A 339 -29.41 -15.16 47.78
C GLY A 339 -29.95 -14.34 46.58
N ASN A 340 -30.57 -15.04 45.63
CA ASN A 340 -31.92 -14.88 45.02
C ASN A 340 -32.70 -13.54 44.84
N ALA A 341 -33.51 -13.54 43.76
CA ALA A 341 -34.77 -12.79 43.39
C ALA A 341 -34.61 -11.65 42.33
N SER A 342 -35.03 -11.85 41.06
CA SER A 342 -36.39 -11.68 40.45
C SER A 342 -36.97 -10.26 40.68
N VAL A 343 -37.38 -9.45 39.68
CA VAL A 343 -38.60 -9.55 38.84
C VAL A 343 -38.58 -8.43 37.76
N ASP A 344 -39.14 -8.71 36.55
CA ASP A 344 -39.74 -7.88 35.46
C ASP A 344 -39.05 -6.58 34.96
N GLY A 345 -39.10 -6.16 33.68
CA GLY A 345 -39.84 -6.55 32.49
C GLY A 345 -39.73 -5.43 31.43
N ALA A 346 -40.24 -5.68 30.22
CA ALA A 346 -40.58 -4.76 29.12
C ALA A 346 -39.55 -4.45 28.00
N ASP A 347 -39.88 -5.03 26.84
CA ASP A 347 -40.03 -4.43 25.50
C ASP A 347 -38.83 -4.05 24.59
N VAL A 348 -38.83 -4.79 23.47
CA VAL A 348 -38.22 -4.61 22.14
C VAL A 348 -39.24 -3.73 21.33
N PRO A 349 -38.94 -2.95 20.26
CA PRO A 349 -38.12 -3.39 19.13
C PRO A 349 -37.34 -2.34 18.29
N ALA A 350 -36.62 -2.90 17.32
CA ALA A 350 -35.96 -2.28 16.16
C ALA A 350 -36.85 -1.31 15.35
N PRO A 351 -36.26 -0.65 14.34
CA PRO A 351 -36.98 -0.55 13.07
C PRO A 351 -36.16 -0.94 11.84
N ALA A 352 -36.89 -1.58 10.93
CA ALA A 352 -36.56 -1.81 9.54
C ALA A 352 -36.90 -0.58 8.67
N ALA A 353 -36.33 -0.59 7.46
CA ALA A 353 -36.79 -0.02 6.20
C ALA A 353 -37.90 1.05 6.19
N ALA A 354 -37.61 2.18 5.53
CA ALA A 354 -38.61 3.04 4.92
C ALA A 354 -38.23 3.36 3.47
N GLU A 355 -38.97 2.75 2.56
CA GLU A 355 -39.18 3.15 1.18
C GLU A 355 -40.29 4.21 1.17
N ALA A 356 -40.11 5.34 0.49
CA ALA A 356 -41.21 6.21 0.05
C ALA A 356 -40.76 7.11 -1.10
N ALA A 357 -41.29 6.80 -2.29
CA ALA A 357 -41.42 7.72 -3.41
C ALA A 357 -42.47 8.81 -3.09
N SER A 358 -42.30 10.04 -3.60
CA SER A 358 -43.27 10.68 -4.52
C SER A 358 -42.89 12.14 -4.87
N ALA A 359 -42.86 12.38 -6.18
CA ALA A 359 -43.10 13.59 -6.99
C ALA A 359 -43.41 14.97 -6.36
N THR A 360 -42.88 16.02 -7.00
CA THR A 360 -43.60 17.13 -7.71
C THR A 360 -42.54 18.15 -8.23
N LYS A 361 -42.20 18.20 -9.53
CA LYS A 361 -42.75 19.06 -10.62
C LYS A 361 -42.53 20.58 -10.44
N LEU A 362 -41.50 21.12 -11.11
CA LEU A 362 -41.59 22.18 -12.14
C LEU A 362 -40.28 22.24 -12.93
#